data_AF-A0A1Y2JXS2-F1
#
_entry.id   AF-A0A1Y2JXS2-F1
#
_cell.length_a   1.000
_cell.length_b   1.000
_cell.length_c   1.000
_cell.angle_alpha   90.00
_cell.angle_beta   90.00
_cell.angle_gamma   90.00
#
_symmetry.space_group_name_H-M   'P 1'
#
loop_
_entity.id
_entity.type
_entity.pdbx_description
1 polymer ?
#
loop_
_entity_poly.entity_id
_entity_poly.type
_entity_poly.pdbx_seq_one_letter_code
_entity_poly.pdbx_strand_id
1 'polypeptide(L)' 'MGQVRRRIKHKETFEERLAQEAARYRYAAEEQPVGSMARELLLRRSRQAEAASQMNDWLKARGVQSPK' A
#
# COMPACT_ATOMS: atom_id res chain seq x y z
N MET A 1 -8.55 -4.55 -33.46
CA MET A 1 -9.40 -4.15 -32.31
C MET A 1 -8.48 -3.49 -31.27
N GLY A 2 -8.53 -2.17 -31.11
CA GLY A 2 -7.67 -1.46 -30.17
C GLY A 2 -8.03 -1.78 -28.72
N GLN A 3 -7.04 -2.07 -27.89
CA GLN A 3 -7.25 -2.39 -26.47
C GLN A 3 -7.85 -1.18 -25.75
N VAL A 4 -9.05 -1.34 -25.17
CA VAL A 4 -9.73 -0.26 -24.44
C VAL A 4 -9.00 -0.03 -23.11
N ARG A 5 -8.32 1.11 -22.98
CA ARG A 5 -7.67 1.51 -21.73
C ARG A 5 -8.74 1.91 -20.70
N ARG A 6 -8.90 1.11 -19.63
CA ARG A 6 -9.76 1.46 -18.48
C ARG A 6 -9.06 2.46 -17.57
N ARG A 7 -9.24 3.75 -17.84
CA ARG A 7 -8.75 4.82 -16.96
C ARG A 7 -9.64 4.92 -15.72
N ILE A 8 -9.06 4.74 -14.54
CA ILE A 8 -9.74 4.97 -13.26
C ILE A 8 -9.32 6.36 -12.76
N LYS A 9 -10.30 7.19 -12.38
CA LYS A 9 -10.03 8.47 -11.70
C LYS A 9 -10.05 8.24 -10.20
N HIS A 10 -8.93 8.46 -9.54
CA HIS A 10 -8.83 8.41 -8.09
C HIS A 10 -9.03 9.82 -7.53
N LYS A 11 -9.89 9.96 -6.51
CA LYS A 11 -10.10 11.22 -5.79
C LYS A 11 -8.98 11.49 -4.78
N GLU A 12 -8.49 10.40 -4.19
CA GLU A 12 -7.43 10.39 -3.19
C GLU A 12 -6.08 10.09 -3.85
N THR A 13 -5.02 10.53 -3.19
CA THR A 13 -3.65 10.24 -3.60
C THR A 13 -3.37 8.74 -3.56
N PHE A 14 -2.27 8.33 -4.19
CA PHE A 14 -1.87 6.92 -4.19
C PHE A 14 -1.54 6.41 -2.77
N GLU A 15 -0.91 7.25 -1.95
CA GLU A 15 -0.50 6.94 -0.59
C GLU A 15 -1.69 6.77 0.35
N GLU A 16 -2.65 7.68 0.29
CA GLU A 16 -3.89 7.60 1.08
C GLU A 16 -4.65 6.31 0.79
N ARG A 17 -4.72 5.91 -0.49
CA ARG A 17 -5.37 4.65 -0.87
C ARG A 17 -4.62 3.43 -0.37
N LEU A 18 -3.29 3.46 -0.39
CA LEU A 18 -2.47 2.37 0.17
C LEU A 18 -2.62 2.28 1.69
N ALA A 19 -2.69 3.42 2.39
CA ALA A 19 -2.92 3.47 3.83
C ALA A 19 -4.30 2.91 4.21
N GLN A 20 -5.34 3.26 3.44
CA GLN A 20 -6.68 2.68 3.61
C GLN A 20 -6.69 1.17 3.38
N GLU A 21 -5.99 0.72 2.34
CA GLU A 21 -5.91 -0.71 2.03
C GLU A 21 -5.15 -1.48 3.12
N ALA A 22 -4.09 -0.90 3.70
CA ALA A 22 -3.42 -1.45 4.87
C ALA A 22 -4.37 -1.60 6.07
N ALA A 23 -5.18 -0.58 6.35
CA ALA A 23 -6.19 -0.64 7.40
C ALA A 23 -7.21 -1.76 7.17
N ARG A 24 -7.66 -1.94 5.92
CA ARG A 24 -8.57 -3.04 5.55
C ARG A 24 -7.94 -4.42 5.77
N TYR A 25 -6.67 -4.60 5.41
CA TYR A 25 -5.98 -5.87 5.67
C TYR A 25 -5.82 -6.16 7.16
N ARG A 26 -5.61 -5.13 8.00
CA ARG A 26 -5.58 -5.31 9.46
C ARG A 26 -6.93 -5.75 10.01
N TYR A 27 -7.99 -5.05 9.62
CA TYR A 27 -9.35 -5.39 10.03
C TYR A 27 -9.70 -6.83 9.61
N ALA A 28 -9.43 -7.20 8.36
CA ALA A 28 -9.63 -8.56 7.89
C ALA A 28 -8.77 -9.58 8.65
N ALA A 29 -7.55 -9.23 9.06
CA ALA A 29 -6.68 -10.10 9.85
C ALA A 29 -7.21 -10.32 11.28
N GLU A 30 -7.89 -9.32 11.86
CA GLU A 30 -8.52 -9.41 13.18
C GLU A 30 -9.72 -10.37 13.17
N GLU A 31 -10.46 -10.43 12.07
CA GLU A 31 -11.56 -11.39 11.88
C GLU A 31 -11.08 -12.83 11.70
N GLN A 32 -9.79 -13.04 11.39
CA GLN A 32 -9.22 -14.37 11.23
C GLN A 32 -8.76 -14.98 12.56
N PRO A 33 -8.85 -16.32 12.70
CA PRO A 33 -8.31 -17.02 13.87
C PRO A 33 -6.84 -16.69 14.11
N VAL A 34 -6.47 -16.51 15.37
CA VAL A 34 -5.09 -16.28 15.79
C VAL A 34 -4.22 -17.46 15.34
N GLY A 35 -3.06 -17.16 14.75
CA GLY A 35 -2.13 -18.19 14.24
C GLY A 35 -2.56 -18.86 12.92
N SER A 36 -3.67 -18.43 12.30
CA SER A 36 -4.03 -18.91 10.96
C SER A 36 -3.08 -18.34 9.90
N MET A 37 -2.76 -19.15 8.90
CA MET A 37 -1.98 -18.71 7.74
C MET A 37 -2.65 -17.53 7.02
N ALA A 38 -3.98 -17.51 6.95
CA ALA A 38 -4.74 -16.41 6.35
C ALA A 38 -4.49 -15.07 7.08
N ARG A 39 -4.50 -15.08 8.42
CA ARG A 39 -4.17 -13.92 9.25
C ARG A 39 -2.75 -13.42 8.98
N GLU A 40 -1.78 -14.32 8.93
CA GLU A 40 -0.38 -13.95 8.66
C GLU A 40 -0.19 -13.32 7.28
N LEU A 41 -0.84 -13.88 6.25
CA LEU A 41 -0.80 -13.35 4.89
C LEU A 41 -1.41 -11.94 4.82
N LEU A 42 -2.55 -11.72 5.50
CA LEU A 42 -3.19 -10.41 5.58
C LEU A 42 -2.29 -9.39 6.30
N LEU A 43 -1.67 -9.77 7.42
CA LEU A 43 -0.72 -8.91 8.12
C LEU A 43 0.52 -8.60 7.28
N ARG A 44 1.03 -9.57 6.52
CA ARG A 44 2.14 -9.35 5.57
C ARG A 44 1.74 -8.35 4.49
N ARG A 45 0.52 -8.46 3.96
CA ARG A 45 0.00 -7.55 2.94
C ARG A 45 -0.23 -6.14 3.48
N SER A 46 -0.72 -6.02 4.72
CA SER A 46 -0.81 -4.73 5.44
C SER A 46 0.55 -4.03 5.45
N ARG A 47 1.59 -4.72 5.95
CA ARG A 47 2.94 -4.15 6.04
C ARG A 47 3.50 -3.69 4.70
N GLN A 48 3.23 -4.45 3.63
CA GLN A 48 3.63 -4.06 2.27
C GLN A 48 2.93 -2.78 1.81
N ALA A 49 1.63 -2.65 2.09
CA ALA A 49 0.87 -1.45 1.73
C ALA A 49 1.32 -0.22 2.52
N GLU A 50 1.63 -0.36 3.81
CA GLU A 50 2.18 0.71 4.64
C GLU A 50 3.57 1.15 4.18
N ALA A 51 4.45 0.19 3.88
CA ALA A 51 5.76 0.50 3.34
C ALA A 51 5.63 1.25 2.01
N ALA A 52 4.73 0.80 1.12
CA ALA A 52 4.48 1.44 -0.15
C ALA A 52 3.89 2.85 -0.01
N SER A 53 3.02 3.11 0.98
CA SER A 53 2.49 4.45 1.23
C SER A 53 3.59 5.41 1.73
N GLN A 54 4.61 4.91 2.41
CA GLN A 54 5.73 5.73 2.92
C GLN A 54 6.88 5.90 1.90
N MET A 55 6.89 5.13 0.80
CA MET A 55 7.98 5.19 -0.18
C MET A 55 8.16 6.57 -0.80
N ASN A 56 7.08 7.30 -1.04
CA ASN A 56 7.18 8.64 -1.63
C ASN A 56 7.88 9.63 -0.70
N ASP A 57 7.56 9.56 0.60
CA ASP A 57 8.23 10.37 1.62
C ASP A 57 9.71 10.00 1.74
N TRP A 58 10.04 8.70 1.67
CA TRP A 58 11.44 8.27 1.65
C TRP A 58 12.21 8.80 0.43
N LEU A 59 11.60 8.76 -0.76
CA LEU A 59 12.18 9.28 -1.99
C LEU A 59 12.36 10.80 -1.95
N LYS A 60 11.41 11.54 -1.35
CA LYS A 60 11.50 12.99 -1.16
C LYS A 60 12.51 13.40 -0.08
N ALA A 61 12.57 12.64 1.01
CA ALA A 61 13.45 12.92 2.15
C ALA A 61 14.92 12.68 1.81
N ARG A 62 15.23 11.74 0.91
CA ARG A 62 16.57 11.61 0.32
C ARG A 62 16.76 12.68 -0.76
N GLY A 63 17.01 13.91 -0.31
CA GLY A 63 17.79 14.88 -1.06
C GLY A 63 19.20 14.32 -1.27
N VAL A 64 19.36 13.38 -2.20
CA VAL A 64 20.69 13.06 -2.74
C VAL A 64 21.09 14.28 -3.54
N GLN A 65 21.73 15.22 -2.87
CA GLN A 65 22.49 16.27 -3.50
C GLN A 65 23.48 15.54 -4.40
N SER A 66 23.22 15.52 -5.71
CA SER A 66 24.17 15.03 -6.69
C SER A 66 25.50 15.73 -6.39
N PRO A 67 26.60 14.98 -6.18
CA PRO A 67 27.89 15.63 -6.01
C PRO A 67 28.13 16.50 -7.26
N LYS A 68 28.45 17.77 -7.03
CA LYS A 68 28.84 18.72 -8.08
C LYS A 68 30.13 18.27 -8.76
#